data_AF-A0AAP0Q0J0-F1
#
_entry.id   AF-A0AAP0Q0J0-F1
#
_cell.length_a   1.000
_cell.length_b   1.000
_cell.length_c   1.000
_cell.angle_alpha   90.00
_cell.angle_beta   90.00
_cell.angle_gamma   90.00
#
_symmetry.space_group_name_H-M   'P 1'
#
loop_
_entity.id
_entity.type
_entity.pdbx_description
1 polymer ?
#
loop_
_entity_poly.entity_id
_entity_poly.type
_entity_poly.pdbx_seq_one_letter_code
_entity_poly.pdbx_strand_id
1 'polypeptide(L)'
;MAKSWPSERFSTDFVMSGFAAIMSKTAAAPMERVKLLLQNQGEMLKRGQLNRPYSGIGDCFIRLFKEEGVLSFWRGHQANIIRYFPTQAFNFAFKGYFQTVFGRSKEKDGYLKWLAGNVASGSAAGAVTSLFLYHLDFARTRLGTDAKECPINGQRQYKGLLDVYRKTLSSDGVAGLYRGFGVSIMGIALYRGMYFGIYDTLKPIILIGPLESAVSG
;
A
#
# COMPACT_ATOMS: atom_id res chain seq x y z
N MET A 1 -29.90 28.23 -3.48
CA MET A 1 -28.91 27.13 -3.59
C MET A 1 -27.92 27.52 -4.68
N ALA A 2 -26.66 27.77 -4.32
CA ALA A 2 -25.63 28.16 -5.28
C ALA A 2 -25.23 26.97 -6.18
N LYS A 3 -25.17 27.21 -7.50
CA LYS A 3 -24.82 26.23 -8.52
C LYS A 3 -23.28 26.11 -8.56
N SER A 4 -22.71 25.14 -7.84
CA SER A 4 -21.25 24.93 -7.83
C SER A 4 -20.74 24.51 -9.22
N TRP A 5 -19.62 25.08 -9.65
CA TRP A 5 -19.00 24.82 -10.94
C TRP A 5 -18.39 23.39 -10.99
N PRO A 6 -18.22 22.77 -12.17
CA PRO A 6 -17.70 21.40 -12.28
C PRO A 6 -16.34 21.18 -11.60
N SER A 7 -15.46 22.19 -11.62
CA SER A 7 -14.15 22.17 -10.97
C SER A 7 -14.22 22.25 -9.43
N GLU A 8 -15.19 22.99 -8.89
CA GLU A 8 -15.42 23.08 -7.44
C GLU A 8 -15.97 21.76 -6.88
N ARG A 9 -16.88 21.11 -7.61
CA ARG A 9 -17.39 19.78 -7.25
C ARG A 9 -16.27 18.73 -7.25
N PHE A 10 -15.47 18.69 -8.31
CA PHE A 10 -14.31 17.79 -8.39
C PHE A 10 -13.32 17.99 -7.24
N SER A 11 -12.99 19.25 -6.92
CA SER A 11 -12.06 19.58 -5.83
C SER A 11 -12.63 19.17 -4.46
N THR A 12 -13.94 19.37 -4.26
CA THR A 12 -14.64 18.99 -3.03
C THR A 12 -14.67 17.46 -2.87
N ASP A 13 -15.04 16.73 -3.92
CA ASP A 13 -15.09 15.27 -3.92
C ASP A 13 -13.68 14.66 -3.71
N PHE A 14 -12.66 15.26 -4.32
CA PHE A 14 -11.27 14.85 -4.13
C PHE A 14 -10.80 15.05 -2.68
N VAL A 15 -11.11 16.20 -2.08
CA VAL A 15 -10.74 16.48 -0.68
C VAL A 15 -11.51 15.56 0.27
N MET A 16 -12.82 15.39 0.08
CA MET A 16 -13.66 14.52 0.92
C MET A 16 -13.21 13.05 0.83
N SER A 17 -12.95 12.53 -0.37
CA SER A 17 -12.42 11.18 -0.56
C SER A 17 -11.02 11.01 0.03
N GLY A 18 -10.18 12.05 -0.05
CA GLY A 18 -8.87 12.08 0.60
C GLY A 18 -8.95 11.99 2.12
N PHE A 19 -9.80 12.80 2.75
CA PHE A 19 -10.01 12.76 4.20
C PHE A 19 -10.60 11.43 4.67
N ALA A 20 -11.62 10.93 3.98
CA ALA A 20 -12.23 9.63 4.28
C ALA A 20 -11.18 8.50 4.23
N ALA A 21 -10.31 8.51 3.22
CA ALA A 21 -9.25 7.51 3.09
C ALA A 21 -8.20 7.61 4.20
N ILE A 22 -7.82 8.83 4.62
CA ILE A 22 -6.88 9.04 5.74
C ILE A 22 -7.50 8.53 7.04
N MET A 23 -8.76 8.84 7.32
CA MET A 23 -9.45 8.34 8.52
C MET A 23 -9.53 6.82 8.52
N SER A 24 -9.94 6.22 7.41
CA SER A 24 -10.02 4.76 7.25
C SER A 24 -8.67 4.09 7.48
N LYS A 25 -7.60 4.59 6.84
CA LYS A 25 -6.23 4.07 7.04
C LYS A 25 -5.73 4.28 8.46
N THR A 26 -6.13 5.36 9.12
CA THR A 26 -5.75 5.63 10.51
C THR A 26 -6.45 4.66 11.47
N ALA A 27 -7.73 4.35 11.24
CA ALA A 27 -8.45 3.33 11.99
C ALA A 27 -7.86 1.93 11.79
N ALA A 28 -7.40 1.62 10.56
CA ALA A 28 -6.78 0.33 10.23
C ALA A 28 -5.30 0.19 10.64
N ALA A 29 -4.60 1.30 10.91
CA ALA A 29 -3.16 1.31 11.16
C ALA A 29 -2.68 0.37 12.29
N PRO A 30 -3.38 0.22 13.43
CA PRO A 30 -2.99 -0.73 14.47
C PRO A 30 -2.92 -2.17 13.97
N MET A 31 -3.93 -2.60 13.20
CA MET A 31 -3.98 -3.94 12.62
C MET A 31 -2.91 -4.13 11.56
N GLU A 32 -2.68 -3.12 10.71
CA GLU A 32 -1.60 -3.15 9.73
C GLU A 32 -0.22 -3.28 10.39
N ARG A 33 0.02 -2.60 11.52
CA ARG A 33 1.28 -2.73 12.27
C ARG A 33 1.45 -4.13 12.86
N VAL A 34 0.42 -4.69 13.49
CA VAL A 34 0.46 -6.05 14.05
C VAL A 34 0.71 -7.10 12.97
N LYS A 35 0.06 -6.95 11.81
CA LYS A 35 0.35 -7.78 10.62
C LYS A 35 1.82 -7.67 10.21
N LEU A 36 2.37 -6.47 10.09
CA LEU A 36 3.77 -6.28 9.69
C LEU A 36 4.76 -6.91 10.68
N LEU A 37 4.51 -6.78 11.99
CA LEU A 37 5.34 -7.42 13.02
C LEU A 37 5.29 -8.94 12.89
N LEU A 38 4.09 -9.53 12.77
CA LEU A 38 3.93 -10.98 12.63
C LEU A 38 4.53 -11.53 11.33
N GLN A 39 4.40 -10.79 10.22
CA GLN A 39 4.96 -11.18 8.92
C GLN A 39 6.49 -11.14 8.91
N ASN A 40 7.09 -10.18 9.61
CA ASN A 40 8.54 -9.95 9.59
C ASN A 40 9.27 -10.50 10.82
N GLN A 41 8.58 -11.06 11.82
CA GLN A 41 9.17 -11.51 13.08
C GLN A 41 10.34 -12.49 12.90
N GLY A 42 10.29 -13.37 11.89
CA GLY A 42 11.37 -14.31 11.60
C GLY A 42 12.68 -13.60 11.21
N GLU A 43 12.58 -12.55 10.41
CA GLU A 43 13.72 -11.70 10.05
C GLU A 43 14.16 -10.82 11.23
N MET A 44 13.22 -10.34 12.03
CA MET A 44 13.52 -9.57 13.24
C MET A 44 14.29 -10.42 14.27
N LEU A 45 13.94 -11.70 14.44
CA LEU A 45 14.67 -12.64 15.28
C LEU A 45 16.11 -12.85 14.78
N LYS A 46 16.29 -13.09 13.47
CA LYS A 46 17.62 -13.27 12.86
C LYS A 46 18.53 -12.06 13.03
N ARG A 47 17.96 -10.86 13.00
CA ARG A 47 18.70 -9.60 13.18
C ARG A 47 18.90 -9.20 14.64
N GLY A 48 18.41 -10.01 15.59
CA GLY A 48 18.42 -9.66 17.00
C GLY A 48 17.66 -8.35 17.26
N GLN A 49 16.51 -8.17 16.63
CA GLN A 49 15.58 -7.05 16.85
C GLN A 49 14.33 -7.46 17.64
N LEU A 50 14.17 -8.77 17.85
CA LEU A 50 13.11 -9.39 18.61
C LEU A 50 13.72 -10.51 19.44
N ASN A 51 13.39 -10.57 20.73
CA ASN A 51 13.94 -11.58 21.64
C ASN A 51 13.23 -12.94 21.52
N ARG A 52 11.91 -12.90 21.32
CA ARG A 52 11.06 -14.07 21.21
C ARG A 52 9.95 -13.83 20.19
N PRO A 53 9.56 -14.87 19.42
CA PRO A 53 8.46 -14.74 18.48
C PRO A 53 7.17 -14.31 19.19
N TYR A 54 6.26 -13.72 18.44
CA TYR A 54 4.89 -13.47 18.90
C TYR A 54 4.09 -14.77 18.77
N SER A 55 3.41 -15.19 19.83
CA SER A 55 2.62 -16.43 19.81
C SER A 55 1.37 -16.31 18.92
N GLY A 56 0.96 -15.08 18.61
CA GLY A 56 -0.18 -14.80 17.74
C GLY A 56 -0.55 -13.33 17.74
N ILE A 57 -1.69 -13.02 17.13
CA ILE A 57 -2.22 -11.66 17.01
C ILE A 57 -2.46 -11.05 18.40
N GLY A 58 -3.14 -11.77 19.29
CA GLY A 58 -3.45 -11.29 20.65
C GLY A 58 -2.19 -11.02 21.48
N ASP A 59 -1.20 -11.92 21.44
CA ASP A 59 0.09 -11.73 22.12
C ASP A 59 0.81 -10.46 21.63
N CYS A 60 0.86 -10.28 20.30
CA CYS A 60 1.46 -9.10 19.67
C CYS A 60 0.78 -7.80 20.14
N PHE A 61 -0.55 -7.75 20.15
CA PHE A 61 -1.29 -6.59 20.66
C PHE A 61 -0.98 -6.30 22.14
N ILE A 62 -1.02 -7.31 23.00
CA ILE A 62 -0.83 -7.15 24.45
C ILE A 62 0.60 -6.68 24.75
N ARG A 63 1.62 -7.30 24.13
CA ARG A 63 3.02 -6.90 24.30
C ARG A 63 3.24 -5.47 23.83
N LEU A 64 2.73 -5.13 22.66
CA LEU A 64 2.90 -3.80 22.09
C LEU A 64 2.25 -2.71 22.96
N PHE A 65 1.06 -2.99 23.50
CA PHE A 65 0.40 -2.08 24.44
C PHE A 65 1.22 -1.92 25.74
N LYS A 66 1.68 -3.03 26.35
CA LYS A 66 2.41 -3.02 27.63
C LYS A 66 3.81 -2.42 27.54
N GLU A 67 4.54 -2.69 26.46
CA GLU A 67 5.96 -2.35 26.33
C GLU A 67 6.19 -1.00 25.62
N GLU A 68 5.30 -0.63 24.69
CA GLU A 68 5.47 0.58 23.88
C GLU A 68 4.38 1.64 24.08
N GLY A 69 3.23 1.27 24.63
CA GLY A 69 2.07 2.13 24.81
C GLY A 69 1.21 2.29 23.54
N VAL A 70 0.04 2.93 23.71
CA VAL A 70 -1.01 3.02 22.68
C VAL A 70 -0.55 3.74 21.41
N LEU A 71 0.19 4.84 21.53
CA LEU A 71 0.63 5.60 20.34
C LEU A 71 1.57 4.81 19.44
N SER A 72 2.17 3.74 19.96
CA SER A 72 3.04 2.90 19.17
C SER A 72 2.30 2.24 18.00
N PHE A 73 1.01 1.88 18.14
CA PHE A 73 0.24 1.22 17.07
C PHE A 73 0.25 1.96 15.73
N TRP A 74 0.43 3.28 15.73
CA TRP A 74 0.53 4.12 14.53
C TRP A 74 1.96 4.36 14.04
N ARG A 75 2.95 3.69 14.62
CA ARG A 75 4.35 3.83 14.19
C ARG A 75 4.52 3.35 12.76
N GLY A 76 5.04 4.23 11.90
CA GLY A 76 5.14 3.99 10.45
C GLY A 76 3.97 4.56 9.66
N HIS A 77 2.82 4.83 10.29
CA HIS A 77 1.61 5.33 9.61
C HIS A 77 1.82 6.71 8.96
N GLN A 78 2.72 7.54 9.48
CA GLN A 78 3.05 8.83 8.86
C GLN A 78 3.50 8.68 7.40
N ALA A 79 4.24 7.62 7.07
CA ALA A 79 4.66 7.35 5.70
C ALA A 79 3.49 6.92 4.81
N ASN A 80 2.49 6.24 5.37
CA ASN A 80 1.24 5.88 4.67
C ASN A 80 0.42 7.12 4.29
N ILE A 81 0.32 8.09 5.22
CA ILE A 81 -0.37 9.36 4.96
C ILE A 81 0.37 10.17 3.89
N ILE A 82 1.69 10.35 4.05
CA ILE A 82 2.52 11.08 3.08
C ILE A 82 2.43 10.43 1.70
N ARG A 83 2.45 9.10 1.62
CA ARG A 83 2.37 8.38 0.34
C ARG A 83 1.02 8.50 -0.34
N TYR A 84 -0.07 8.75 0.40
CA TYR A 84 -1.42 8.73 -0.15
C TYR A 84 -1.61 9.75 -1.27
N PHE A 85 -1.29 11.03 -1.01
CA PHE A 85 -1.50 12.10 -1.98
C PHE A 85 -0.67 11.93 -3.27
N PRO A 86 0.65 11.66 -3.21
CA PRO A 86 1.45 11.38 -4.40
C PRO A 86 0.96 10.16 -5.17
N THR A 87 0.50 9.10 -4.48
CA THR A 87 -0.05 7.92 -5.16
C THR A 87 -1.29 8.29 -5.98
N GLN A 88 -2.17 9.12 -5.43
CA GLN A 88 -3.36 9.57 -6.16
C GLN A 88 -3.00 10.48 -7.33
N ALA A 89 -2.06 11.40 -7.15
CA ALA A 89 -1.58 12.26 -8.21
C ALA A 89 -1.00 11.46 -9.39
N PHE A 90 -0.13 10.48 -9.11
CA PHE A 90 0.45 9.62 -10.14
C PHE A 90 -0.58 8.68 -10.78
N ASN A 91 -1.53 8.14 -10.01
CA ASN A 91 -2.63 7.37 -10.58
C ASN A 91 -3.43 8.22 -11.57
N PHE A 92 -3.74 9.48 -11.24
CA PHE A 92 -4.46 10.37 -12.14
C PHE A 92 -3.64 10.69 -13.40
N ALA A 93 -2.35 11.00 -13.24
CA ALA A 93 -1.47 11.37 -14.34
C ALA A 93 -1.17 10.19 -15.31
N PHE A 94 -0.89 9.00 -14.77
CA PHE A 94 -0.39 7.88 -15.58
C PHE A 94 -1.48 6.93 -16.05
N LYS A 95 -2.63 6.84 -15.38
CA LYS A 95 -3.71 5.93 -15.80
C LYS A 95 -4.18 6.24 -17.21
N GLY A 96 -4.39 7.51 -17.54
CA GLY A 96 -4.77 7.94 -18.90
C GLY A 96 -3.68 7.65 -19.94
N TYR A 97 -2.42 7.94 -19.61
CA TYR A 97 -1.28 7.71 -20.52
C TYR A 97 -1.06 6.22 -20.84
N PHE A 98 -1.07 5.34 -19.85
CA PHE A 98 -0.84 3.91 -20.13
C PHE A 98 -2.05 3.21 -20.74
N GLN A 99 -3.26 3.74 -20.53
CA GLN A 99 -4.46 3.28 -21.23
C GLN A 99 -4.45 3.65 -22.71
N THR A 100 -3.85 4.77 -23.13
CA THR A 100 -3.72 5.08 -24.56
C THR A 100 -2.64 4.24 -25.25
N VAL A 101 -1.56 3.88 -24.54
CA VAL A 101 -0.46 3.08 -25.10
C VAL A 101 -0.80 1.59 -25.20
N PHE A 102 -1.42 1.02 -24.16
CA PHE A 102 -1.69 -0.43 -24.09
C PHE A 102 -3.18 -0.78 -24.15
N GLY A 103 -4.05 0.23 -24.30
CA GLY A 103 -5.50 0.03 -24.40
C GLY A 103 -5.86 -0.82 -25.60
N ARG A 104 -6.55 -1.92 -25.33
CA ARG A 104 -7.15 -2.80 -26.34
C ARG A 104 -8.64 -2.85 -26.09
N SER A 105 -9.44 -3.11 -27.12
CA SER A 105 -10.89 -3.27 -26.96
C SER A 105 -11.25 -4.75 -26.85
N LYS A 106 -12.12 -5.09 -25.88
CA LYS A 106 -12.61 -6.47 -25.68
C LYS A 106 -13.35 -6.98 -26.92
N GLU A 107 -14.08 -6.10 -27.61
CA GLU A 107 -14.90 -6.42 -28.77
C GLU A 107 -14.08 -6.53 -30.06
N LYS A 108 -13.04 -5.71 -30.22
CA LYS A 108 -12.23 -5.66 -31.45
C LYS A 108 -11.02 -6.60 -31.42
N ASP A 109 -10.36 -6.73 -30.27
CA ASP A 109 -9.07 -7.44 -30.16
C ASP A 109 -9.21 -8.84 -29.49
N GLY A 110 -10.37 -9.13 -28.91
CA GLY A 110 -10.63 -10.35 -28.15
C GLY A 110 -10.19 -10.26 -26.68
N TYR A 111 -10.83 -11.07 -25.83
CA TYR A 111 -10.71 -10.99 -24.37
C TYR A 111 -9.27 -11.13 -23.85
N LEU A 112 -8.49 -12.09 -24.38
CA LEU A 112 -7.11 -12.31 -23.93
C LEU A 112 -6.20 -11.11 -24.18
N LYS A 113 -6.35 -10.43 -25.33
CA LYS A 113 -5.55 -9.25 -25.67
C LYS A 113 -5.98 -8.03 -24.86
N TRP A 114 -7.28 -7.88 -24.61
CA TRP A 114 -7.81 -6.85 -23.71
C TRP A 114 -7.28 -7.03 -22.28
N LEU A 115 -7.35 -8.25 -21.74
CA LEU A 115 -6.86 -8.56 -20.40
C LEU A 115 -5.35 -8.30 -20.29
N ALA A 116 -4.57 -8.79 -21.26
CA ALA A 116 -3.13 -8.55 -21.33
C ALA A 116 -2.82 -7.04 -21.39
N GLY A 117 -3.55 -6.27 -22.20
CA GLY A 117 -3.40 -4.81 -22.28
C GLY A 117 -3.71 -4.07 -20.98
N ASN A 118 -4.75 -4.49 -20.26
CA ASN A 118 -5.12 -3.92 -18.95
C ASN A 118 -4.11 -4.28 -17.85
N VAL A 119 -3.62 -5.51 -17.82
CA VAL A 119 -2.57 -5.92 -16.89
C VAL A 119 -1.26 -5.20 -17.21
N ALA A 120 -0.90 -5.06 -18.49
CA ALA A 120 0.31 -4.36 -18.93
C ALA A 120 0.25 -2.86 -18.61
N SER A 121 -0.83 -2.16 -19.01
CA SER A 121 -1.03 -0.74 -18.67
C SER A 121 -1.01 -0.52 -17.16
N GLY A 122 -1.70 -1.39 -16.43
CA GLY A 122 -1.79 -1.30 -14.99
C GLY A 122 -0.46 -1.53 -14.27
N SER A 123 0.30 -2.53 -14.73
CA SER A 123 1.62 -2.84 -14.17
C SER A 123 2.64 -1.77 -14.55
N ALA A 124 2.59 -1.20 -15.75
CA ALA A 124 3.45 -0.10 -16.17
C ALA A 124 3.18 1.18 -15.36
N ALA A 125 1.90 1.57 -15.22
CA ALA A 125 1.50 2.68 -14.37
C ALA A 125 1.90 2.46 -12.89
N GLY A 126 1.73 1.23 -12.40
CA GLY A 126 2.17 0.80 -11.08
C GLY A 126 3.67 0.91 -10.91
N ALA A 127 4.46 0.45 -11.88
CA ALA A 127 5.92 0.49 -11.84
C ALA A 127 6.47 1.90 -11.83
N VAL A 128 5.93 2.80 -12.66
CA VAL A 128 6.34 4.22 -12.66
C VAL A 128 5.96 4.88 -11.33
N THR A 129 4.75 4.64 -10.83
CA THR A 129 4.33 5.17 -9.51
C THR A 129 5.24 4.65 -8.39
N SER A 130 5.53 3.35 -8.40
CA SER A 130 6.43 2.73 -7.44
C SER A 130 7.86 3.27 -7.58
N LEU A 131 8.35 3.59 -8.77
CA LEU A 131 9.69 4.18 -8.93
C LEU A 131 9.85 5.46 -8.09
N PHE A 132 8.80 6.29 -8.05
CA PHE A 132 8.80 7.52 -7.26
C PHE A 132 8.42 7.34 -5.80
N LEU A 133 7.70 6.28 -5.42
CA LEU A 133 7.12 6.15 -4.08
C LEU A 133 7.64 4.97 -3.26
N TYR A 134 8.41 4.06 -3.86
CA TYR A 134 8.86 2.85 -3.18
C TYR A 134 9.71 3.13 -1.95
N HIS A 135 10.50 4.20 -1.98
CA HIS A 135 11.29 4.62 -0.82
C HIS A 135 10.42 4.96 0.42
N LEU A 136 9.18 5.44 0.22
CA LEU A 136 8.21 5.67 1.32
C LEU A 136 7.65 4.34 1.85
N ASP A 137 7.39 3.37 0.97
CA ASP A 137 6.93 2.03 1.40
C ASP A 137 8.03 1.27 2.16
N PHE A 138 9.28 1.41 1.71
CA PHE A 138 10.45 0.91 2.43
C PHE A 138 10.53 1.53 3.83
N ALA A 139 10.51 2.87 3.91
CA ALA A 139 10.65 3.56 5.17
C ALA A 139 9.47 3.29 6.13
N ARG A 140 8.26 3.18 5.59
CA ARG A 140 7.06 2.75 6.31
C ARG A 140 7.27 1.38 6.95
N THR A 141 7.72 0.41 6.15
CA THR A 141 7.87 -0.99 6.60
C THR A 141 8.92 -1.08 7.69
N ARG A 142 10.10 -0.47 7.49
CA ARG A 142 11.18 -0.44 8.48
C ARG A 142 10.74 0.18 9.80
N LEU A 143 9.97 1.27 9.76
CA LEU A 143 9.49 1.94 10.96
C LEU A 143 8.34 1.18 11.63
N GLY A 144 7.48 0.51 10.86
CA GLY A 144 6.37 -0.32 11.36
C GLY A 144 6.83 -1.61 12.03
N THR A 145 7.92 -2.21 11.55
CA THR A 145 8.57 -3.39 12.15
C THR A 145 9.55 -3.02 13.27
N ASP A 146 9.79 -1.74 13.52
CA ASP A 146 10.67 -1.29 14.62
C ASP A 146 9.93 -1.42 15.95
N ALA A 147 10.30 -2.46 16.71
CA ALA A 147 9.80 -2.75 18.04
C ALA A 147 10.86 -2.45 19.11
N LYS A 148 10.42 -2.07 20.32
CA LYS A 148 11.34 -1.76 21.44
C LYS A 148 12.08 -2.98 22.01
N GLU A 149 11.66 -4.20 21.69
CA GLU A 149 12.28 -5.46 22.15
C GLU A 149 13.63 -5.78 21.47
N CYS A 150 14.47 -4.76 21.25
CA CYS A 150 15.84 -4.96 20.77
C CYS A 150 16.77 -5.34 21.95
N PRO A 151 17.45 -6.50 21.91
CA PRO A 151 18.34 -7.01 22.97
C PRO A 151 19.53 -6.09 23.32
N ILE A 152 19.99 -5.24 22.41
CA ILE A 152 21.24 -4.48 22.62
C ILE A 152 21.03 -3.24 23.51
N ASN A 153 19.81 -2.70 23.64
CA ASN A 153 19.56 -1.50 24.46
C ASN A 153 18.11 -1.31 24.95
N GLY A 154 17.15 -2.19 24.61
CA GLY A 154 15.72 -1.94 24.89
C GLY A 154 15.17 -0.67 24.23
N GLN A 155 15.91 -0.13 23.25
CA GLN A 155 15.58 1.10 22.53
C GLN A 155 15.27 0.80 21.08
N ARG A 156 14.45 1.67 20.50
CA ARG A 156 14.06 1.60 19.09
C ARG A 156 15.27 1.80 18.17
N GLN A 157 15.28 1.11 17.04
CA GLN A 157 16.33 1.28 16.04
C GLN A 157 16.25 2.66 15.37
N TYR A 158 15.05 3.23 15.24
CA TYR A 158 14.85 4.51 14.57
C TYR A 158 14.16 5.53 15.48
N LYS A 159 14.53 6.80 15.38
CA LYS A 159 13.80 7.89 16.06
C LYS A 159 12.52 8.25 15.32
N GLY A 160 12.53 8.15 13.99
CA GLY A 160 11.40 8.45 13.13
C GLY A 160 11.72 8.24 11.66
N LEU A 161 10.86 8.75 10.78
CA LEU A 161 10.96 8.54 9.33
C LEU A 161 12.27 9.06 8.74
N LEU A 162 12.68 10.28 9.10
CA LEU A 162 13.94 10.88 8.62
C LEU A 162 15.18 10.10 9.09
N ASP A 163 15.12 9.52 10.29
CA ASP A 163 16.21 8.71 10.82
C ASP A 163 16.35 7.39 10.06
N VAL A 164 15.24 6.82 9.55
CA VAL A 164 15.28 5.67 8.64
C VAL A 164 16.05 6.03 7.37
N TYR A 165 15.70 7.14 6.72
CA TYR A 165 16.41 7.59 5.52
C TYR A 165 17.89 7.84 5.78
N ARG A 166 18.22 8.59 6.84
CA ARG A 166 19.61 8.91 7.18
C ARG A 166 20.45 7.66 7.41
N LYS A 167 19.97 6.72 8.23
CA LYS A 167 20.69 5.49 8.55
C LYS A 167 20.83 4.59 7.33
N THR A 168 19.77 4.41 6.53
CA THR A 168 19.82 3.57 5.34
C THR A 168 20.71 4.15 4.25
N LEU A 169 20.63 5.46 3.98
CA LEU A 169 21.50 6.10 3.00
C LEU A 169 22.98 6.04 3.42
N SER A 170 23.27 6.11 4.73
CA SER A 170 24.62 5.97 5.25
C SER A 170 25.17 4.54 5.18
N SER A 171 24.32 3.50 5.26
CA SER A 171 24.77 2.10 5.29
C SER A 171 24.76 1.43 3.91
N ASP A 172 23.67 1.58 3.16
CA ASP A 172 23.39 0.84 1.92
C ASP A 172 23.20 1.78 0.71
N GLY A 173 23.29 3.10 0.91
CA GLY A 173 23.05 4.10 -0.12
C GLY A 173 21.62 4.09 -0.65
N VAL A 174 21.43 4.64 -1.85
CA VAL A 174 20.12 4.71 -2.53
C VAL A 174 19.60 3.32 -2.88
N ALA A 175 20.49 2.39 -3.22
CA ALA A 175 20.11 1.00 -3.53
C ALA A 175 19.39 0.32 -2.35
N GLY A 176 19.76 0.68 -1.10
CA GLY A 176 19.08 0.20 0.10
C GLY A 176 17.59 0.58 0.17
N LEU A 177 17.22 1.78 -0.30
CA LEU A 177 15.84 2.26 -0.30
C LEU A 177 14.94 1.54 -1.33
N TYR A 178 15.54 0.91 -2.34
CA TYR A 178 14.85 0.19 -3.41
C TYR A 178 15.01 -1.33 -3.33
N ARG A 179 15.55 -1.85 -2.22
CA ARG A 179 15.72 -3.29 -2.02
C ARG A 179 14.34 -3.97 -1.99
N GLY A 180 14.12 -4.89 -2.93
CA GLY A 180 12.85 -5.60 -3.09
C GLY A 180 11.92 -5.02 -4.16
N PHE A 181 12.33 -3.95 -4.86
CA PHE A 181 11.51 -3.30 -5.89
C PHE A 181 11.03 -4.27 -6.98
N GLY A 182 11.92 -5.10 -7.55
CA GLY A 182 11.55 -6.04 -8.62
C GLY A 182 10.46 -7.03 -8.21
N VAL A 183 10.56 -7.61 -7.00
CA VAL A 183 9.55 -8.52 -6.45
C VAL A 183 8.22 -7.80 -6.24
N SER A 184 8.27 -6.52 -5.82
CA SER A 184 7.06 -5.70 -5.68
C SER A 184 6.34 -5.49 -7.02
N ILE A 185 7.07 -5.22 -8.10
CA ILE A 185 6.46 -5.03 -9.43
C ILE A 185 5.82 -6.33 -9.93
N MET A 186 6.51 -7.46 -9.76
CA MET A 186 5.94 -8.78 -10.08
C MET A 186 4.67 -9.06 -9.27
N GLY A 187 4.68 -8.73 -7.98
CA GLY A 187 3.51 -8.85 -7.10
C GLY A 187 2.32 -7.99 -7.57
N ILE A 188 2.56 -6.76 -8.03
CA ILE A 188 1.51 -5.89 -8.58
C ILE A 188 0.90 -6.50 -9.86
N ALA A 189 1.74 -7.02 -10.76
CA ALA A 189 1.29 -7.64 -12.00
C ALA A 189 0.42 -8.88 -11.72
N LEU A 190 0.89 -9.77 -10.84
CA LEU A 190 0.14 -10.96 -10.42
C LEU A 190 -1.17 -10.59 -9.73
N TYR A 191 -1.14 -9.63 -8.80
CA TYR A 191 -2.33 -9.16 -8.10
C TYR A 191 -3.38 -8.61 -9.08
N ARG A 192 -2.98 -7.76 -10.04
CA ARG A 192 -3.90 -7.22 -11.04
C ARG A 192 -4.45 -8.30 -11.97
N GLY A 193 -3.61 -9.22 -12.44
CA GLY A 193 -4.03 -10.33 -13.30
C GLY A 193 -5.09 -11.21 -12.61
N MET A 194 -4.83 -11.60 -11.36
CA MET A 194 -5.81 -12.37 -10.57
C MET A 194 -7.07 -11.57 -10.27
N TYR A 195 -6.95 -10.29 -9.91
CA TYR A 195 -8.10 -9.43 -9.64
C TYR A 195 -9.05 -9.37 -10.85
N PHE A 196 -8.53 -9.06 -12.04
CA PHE A 196 -9.36 -9.03 -13.26
C PHE A 196 -9.90 -10.42 -13.61
N GLY A 197 -9.07 -11.47 -13.55
CA GLY A 197 -9.50 -12.82 -13.87
C GLY A 197 -10.63 -13.33 -12.96
N ILE A 198 -10.48 -13.14 -11.66
CA ILE A 198 -11.49 -13.54 -10.66
C ILE A 198 -12.74 -12.67 -10.80
N TYR A 199 -12.58 -11.34 -10.90
CA TYR A 199 -13.71 -10.43 -11.02
C TYR A 199 -14.54 -10.72 -12.27
N ASP A 200 -13.91 -10.90 -13.42
CA ASP A 200 -14.62 -11.19 -14.69
C ASP A 200 -15.25 -12.58 -14.71
N THR A 201 -14.70 -13.55 -13.97
CA THR A 201 -15.30 -14.90 -13.85
C THR A 201 -16.48 -14.89 -12.89
N LEU A 202 -16.36 -14.23 -11.74
CA LEU A 202 -17.38 -14.24 -10.70
C LEU A 202 -18.52 -13.28 -10.98
N LYS A 203 -18.25 -12.14 -11.65
CA LYS A 203 -19.27 -11.14 -11.98
C LYS A 203 -20.49 -11.76 -12.69
N PRO A 204 -20.36 -12.49 -13.81
CA PRO A 204 -21.53 -13.06 -14.50
C PRO A 204 -22.20 -14.22 -13.73
N ILE A 205 -21.48 -14.88 -12.81
CA ILE A 205 -22.01 -15.99 -12.00
C ILE A 205 -22.86 -15.46 -10.83
N ILE A 206 -22.41 -14.37 -10.20
CA ILE A 206 -23.03 -13.82 -8.99
C ILE A 206 -24.04 -12.72 -9.33
N LEU A 207 -23.76 -11.90 -10.34
CA LEU A 207 -24.62 -10.78 -10.77
C LEU A 207 -25.54 -11.23 -11.92
N ILE A 208 -26.53 -12.04 -11.59
CA ILE A 208 -27.66 -12.39 -12.46
C ILE A 208 -28.95 -11.80 -11.88
N GLY A 209 -29.76 -11.12 -12.71
CA GLY A 209 -31.06 -10.56 -12.30
C GLY A 209 -31.00 -9.12 -11.75
N PRO A 210 -31.84 -8.74 -10.76
CA PRO A 210 -32.01 -7.35 -10.28
C PRO A 210 -30.75 -6.67 -9.72
N LEU A 211 -29.66 -7.41 -9.52
CA LEU A 211 -28.38 -6.90 -9.03
C LEU A 211 -27.51 -6.31 -10.16
N GLU A 212 -27.81 -6.59 -11.43
CA GLU A 212 -27.09 -6.01 -12.57
C GLU A 212 -27.38 -4.51 -12.74
N SER A 213 -28.63 -4.10 -12.47
CA SER A 213 -29.09 -2.70 -12.51
C SER A 213 -28.65 -1.85 -11.31
N ALA A 214 -28.22 -2.47 -10.20
CA ALA A 214 -27.74 -1.75 -9.02
C ALA A 214 -26.27 -1.30 -9.11
N VAL A 215 -25.48 -1.92 -9.99
CA VAL A 215 -24.03 -1.65 -10.15
C VAL A 215 -23.75 -0.77 -11.38
N SER A 216 -24.73 -0.61 -12.27
CA SER A 216 -24.62 0.14 -13.53
C SER A 216 -25.24 1.54 -13.48
N GLY A 217 -25.79 1.95 -12.34
CA GLY A 217 -26.32 3.30 -12.07
C GLY A 217 -25.32 4.24 -11.41
#